data_AF-A0A3G1B5E8-F1
#
_entry.id   AF-A0A3G1B5E8-F1
#
_cell.length_a   1.000
_cell.length_b   1.000
_cell.length_c   1.000
_cell.angle_alpha   90.00
_cell.angle_beta   90.00
_cell.angle_gamma   90.00
#
_symmetry.space_group_name_H-M   'P 1'
#
loop_
_entity.id
_entity.type
_entity.pdbx_description
1 polymer ?
#
loop_
_entity_poly.entity_id
_entity_poly.type
_entity_poly.pdbx_seq_one_letter_code
_entity_poly.pdbx_strand_id
1 'polypeptide(L)'
;MSELSSTDKLTIVQYAIEKYENEAILLEKLKTILSEKDAQRSIDTLIGTQRVRRIGPEIIQNNTSHTELPELPENLRPIVDSL
;
A
#
# COMPACT_ATOMS: atom_id res chain seq x y z
N MET A 1 -18.16 3.23 8.24
CA MET A 1 -17.36 3.27 7.00
C MET A 1 -17.53 1.92 6.33
N SER A 2 -17.86 1.88 5.04
CA SER A 2 -17.93 0.60 4.31
C SER A 2 -16.63 -0.17 4.50
N GLU A 3 -16.72 -1.47 4.78
CA GLU A 3 -15.54 -2.31 4.89
C GLU A 3 -14.76 -2.23 3.57
N LEU A 4 -13.51 -1.76 3.63
CA LEU A 4 -12.62 -1.74 2.48
C LEU A 4 -12.46 -3.17 1.95
N SER A 5 -12.71 -3.36 0.66
CA SER A 5 -12.47 -4.66 0.02
C SER A 5 -10.98 -5.00 0.04
N SER A 6 -10.63 -6.28 -0.12
CA SER A 6 -9.23 -6.68 -0.23
C SER A 6 -8.49 -5.94 -1.33
N THR A 7 -9.16 -5.65 -2.45
CA THR A 7 -8.58 -4.88 -3.57
C THR A 7 -8.35 -3.43 -3.16
N ASP A 8 -9.30 -2.79 -2.49
CA ASP A 8 -9.16 -1.40 -2.02
C ASP A 8 -7.97 -1.26 -1.07
N LYS A 9 -7.80 -2.22 -0.14
CA LYS A 9 -6.66 -2.26 0.78
C LYS A 9 -5.33 -2.32 0.02
N LEU A 10 -5.23 -3.20 -0.98
CA LEU A 10 -4.02 -3.33 -1.80
C LEU A 10 -3.71 -2.03 -2.58
N THR A 11 -4.74 -1.39 -3.15
CA THR A 11 -4.58 -0.12 -3.85
C THR A 11 -4.11 0.97 -2.90
N ILE A 12 -4.75 1.16 -1.75
CA ILE A 12 -4.33 2.15 -0.75
C ILE A 12 -2.87 1.94 -0.35
N VAL A 13 -2.47 0.69 -0.10
CA VAL A 13 -1.09 0.38 0.31
C VAL A 13 -0.07 0.67 -0.79
N GLN A 14 -0.36 0.36 -2.06
CA GLN A 14 0.55 0.72 -3.16
C GLN A 14 0.74 2.24 -3.30
N TYR A 15 -0.35 3.01 -3.21
CA TYR A 15 -0.26 4.47 -3.26
C TYR A 15 0.43 5.04 -2.02
N ALA A 16 0.25 4.42 -0.86
CA ALA A 16 0.97 4.81 0.36
C ALA A 16 2.48 4.52 0.26
N ILE A 17 2.88 3.41 -0.38
CA ILE A 17 4.29 3.08 -0.65
C ILE A 17 4.95 4.11 -1.56
N GLU A 18 4.20 4.68 -2.52
CA GLU A 18 4.71 5.77 -3.38
C GLU A 18 5.06 7.02 -2.59
N LYS A 19 4.35 7.29 -1.49
CA LYS A 19 4.62 8.41 -0.57
C LYS A 19 5.68 8.07 0.49
N TYR A 20 5.71 6.81 0.95
CA TYR A 20 6.47 6.36 2.11
C TYR A 20 7.20 5.04 1.78
N GLU A 21 8.43 5.14 1.28
CA GLU A 21 9.22 3.95 0.92
C GLU A 21 9.75 3.17 2.15
N ASN A 22 9.85 3.82 3.31
CA ASN A 22 10.24 3.13 4.55
C ASN A 22 9.03 2.39 5.16
N GLU A 23 9.15 1.08 5.32
CA GLU A 23 8.08 0.19 5.78
C GLU A 23 7.56 0.53 7.17
N ALA A 24 8.43 0.94 8.11
CA ALA A 24 8.01 1.32 9.45
C ALA A 24 7.16 2.61 9.43
N ILE A 25 7.59 3.63 8.67
CA ILE A 25 6.83 4.88 8.50
C ILE A 25 5.50 4.61 7.80
N LEU A 26 5.52 3.78 6.75
CA LEU A 26 4.32 3.37 6.03
C LEU A 26 3.30 2.70 6.97
N LEU A 27 3.73 1.72 7.76
CA LEU A 27 2.85 1.02 8.70
C LEU A 27 2.25 1.98 9.73
N GLU A 28 3.03 2.92 10.27
CA GLU A 28 2.51 3.95 11.18
C GLU A 28 1.42 4.80 10.54
N LYS A 29 1.59 5.21 9.28
CA LYS A 29 0.60 6.01 8.55
C LYS A 29 -0.67 5.20 8.26
N LEU A 30 -0.52 3.96 7.85
CA LEU A 30 -1.63 3.06 7.53
C LEU A 30 -2.50 2.69 8.73
N LYS A 31 -1.99 2.75 9.97
CA LYS A 31 -2.77 2.47 11.20
C LYS A 31 -4.04 3.32 11.34
N THR A 32 -4.08 4.48 10.70
CA THR A 32 -5.26 5.38 10.70
C THR A 32 -6.42 4.83 9.86
N ILE A 33 -6.16 3.86 8.96
CA ILE A 33 -7.11 3.35 7.96
C ILE A 33 -7.25 1.83 8.03
N LEU A 34 -6.15 1.11 8.27
CA LEU A 34 -6.07 -0.35 8.27
C LEU A 34 -5.53 -0.86 9.60
N SER A 35 -5.93 -2.08 9.96
CA SER A 35 -5.25 -2.82 11.02
C SER A 35 -3.83 -3.18 10.59
N GLU A 36 -2.90 -3.28 11.54
CA GLU A 36 -1.51 -3.68 11.27
C GLU A 36 -1.44 -5.04 10.54
N LYS A 37 -2.29 -5.98 10.94
CA LYS A 37 -2.41 -7.30 10.27
C LYS A 37 -2.83 -7.17 8.80
N ASP A 38 -3.79 -6.29 8.49
CA ASP A 38 -4.23 -6.07 7.13
C ASP A 38 -3.18 -5.34 6.29
N ALA A 39 -2.48 -4.37 6.88
CA ALA A 39 -1.40 -3.64 6.23
C ALA A 39 -0.25 -4.59 5.88
N GLN A 40 0.22 -5.39 6.84
CA GLN A 40 1.30 -6.36 6.60
C GLN A 40 0.90 -7.40 5.56
N ARG A 41 -0.31 -7.97 5.66
CA ARG A 41 -0.83 -8.92 4.67
C ARG A 41 -0.89 -8.31 3.27
N SER A 42 -1.26 -7.04 3.16
CA SER A 42 -1.30 -6.32 1.90
C SER A 42 0.11 -6.16 1.34
N ILE A 43 1.08 -5.71 2.13
CA ILE A 43 2.49 -5.62 1.74
C ILE A 43 3.03 -6.97 1.25
N ASP A 44 2.82 -8.04 2.03
CA ASP A 44 3.27 -9.39 1.68
C ASP A 44 2.64 -9.87 0.36
N THR A 45 1.36 -9.59 0.16
CA THR A 45 0.65 -9.91 -1.09
C THR A 45 1.22 -9.12 -2.27
N LEU A 46 1.51 -7.84 -2.09
CA LEU A 46 2.09 -6.99 -3.13
C LEU A 46 3.50 -7.42 -3.51
N ILE A 47 4.30 -7.85 -2.55
CA ILE A 47 5.63 -8.42 -2.79
C ILE A 47 5.51 -9.78 -3.48
N GLY A 48 4.66 -10.67 -2.99
CA GLY A 48 4.43 -12.00 -3.56
C GLY A 48 3.88 -11.96 -4.99
N THR A 49 3.14 -10.92 -5.34
CA THR A 49 2.62 -10.66 -6.70
C THR A 49 3.56 -9.80 -7.56
N GLN A 50 4.77 -9.51 -7.08
CA GLN A 50 5.79 -8.70 -7.76
C GLN A 50 5.36 -7.27 -8.12
N ARG A 51 4.30 -6.75 -7.50
CA ARG A 51 3.84 -5.36 -7.65
C ARG A 51 4.64 -4.38 -6.80
N VAL A 52 5.20 -4.86 -5.70
CA VAL A 52 6.13 -4.15 -4.82
C VAL A 52 7.39 -4.98 -4.67
N ARG A 53 8.53 -4.33 -4.48
CA ARG A 53 9.81 -4.99 -4.22
C ARG A 53 10.49 -4.39 -2.99
N ARG A 54 11.23 -5.22 -2.26
CA ARG A 54 12.10 -4.78 -1.17
C ARG A 54 13.50 -4.48 -1.74
N ILE A 55 13.95 -3.23 -1.61
CA ILE A 55 15.24 -2.76 -2.13
C ILE A 55 16.28 -2.55 -1.02
N GLY A 56 15.86 -2.60 0.24
CA GLY A 56 16.73 -2.54 1.41
C GLY A 56 16.05 -3.19 2.63
N PRO A 57 16.72 -3.23 3.80
CA PRO A 57 16.19 -3.88 5.00
C PRO A 57 14.77 -3.43 5.36
N GLU A 58 14.50 -2.13 5.24
CA GLU A 58 13.20 -1.52 5.56
C GLU A 58 12.64 -0.68 4.41
N ILE A 59 13.22 -0.80 3.21
CA ILE A 59 12.82 0.03 2.06
C ILE A 59 12.08 -0.82 1.05
N ILE A 60 10.83 -0.47 0.80
CA ILE A 60 9.96 -1.08 -0.20
C ILE A 60 9.52 -0.05 -1.22
N GLN A 61 9.35 -0.50 -2.46
CA GLN A 61 9.04 0.38 -3.59
C GLN A 61 8.09 -0.33 -4.57
N ASN A 62 7.17 0.42 -5.17
CA ASN A 62 6.35 -0.09 -6.27
C ASN A 62 7.26 -0.54 -7.42
N ASN A 63 7.01 -1.74 -7.92
CA ASN A 63 7.77 -2.35 -9.00
C ASN A 63 7.18 -1.93 -10.36
N THR A 64 7.10 -0.62 -10.60
CA THR A 64 6.49 -0.03 -11.81
C THR A 64 7.19 -0.44 -13.10
N SER A 65 8.42 -0.94 -13.03
CA SER A 65 9.12 -1.57 -14.16
C SER A 65 8.53 -2.91 -14.60
N HIS A 66 7.78 -3.60 -13.73
CA HIS A 66 7.19 -4.91 -14.00
C HIS A 66 5.65 -4.87 -14.06
N THR A 67 5.03 -4.00 -13.27
CA THR A 67 3.57 -3.88 -13.21
C THR A 67 3.21 -2.42 -13.00
N GLU A 68 2.35 -1.89 -13.87
CA GLU A 68 1.84 -0.53 -13.75
C GLU A 68 1.03 -0.37 -12.45
N LEU A 69 1.11 0.82 -11.87
CA LEU A 69 0.28 1.19 -10.73
C LEU A 69 -1.19 1.16 -11.16
N PRO A 70 -2.11 0.52 -10.41
CA PRO A 70 -3.52 0.52 -10.75
C PRO A 70 -4.09 1.94 -10.66
N GLU A 71 -5.10 2.24 -11.48
CA GLU A 71 -5.84 3.49 -11.34
C GLU A 71 -6.44 3.61 -9.93
N LEU A 72 -6.32 4.82 -9.34
CA LEU A 72 -6.89 5.11 -8.03
C LEU A 72 -8.40 5.37 -8.17
N PRO A 73 -9.27 4.51 -7.60
CA PRO A 73 -10.70 4.76 -7.59
C PRO A 73 -11.04 6.06 -6.84
N GLU A 74 -12.02 6.82 -7.34
CA GLU A 74 -12.38 8.12 -6.74
C GLU A 74 -12.78 8.02 -5.27
N ASN A 75 -13.41 6.91 -4.87
CA ASN A 75 -13.79 6.66 -3.48
C ASN A 75 -12.59 6.43 -2.54
N LEU A 76 -11.42 6.07 -3.07
CA LEU A 76 -10.20 5.85 -2.30
C LEU A 76 -9.27 7.07 -2.29
N ARG A 77 -9.39 7.96 -3.29
CA ARG A 77 -8.59 9.18 -3.38
C ARG A 77 -8.55 10.01 -2.08
N PRO A 78 -9.68 10.37 -1.42
CA PRO A 78 -9.62 11.15 -0.19
C PRO A 78 -8.94 10.41 0.98
N ILE A 79 -8.97 9.07 0.98
CA ILE A 79 -8.27 8.25 1.98
C ILE A 79 -6.76 8.34 1.75
N VAL A 80 -6.33 8.13 0.49
CA VAL A 80 -4.91 8.23 0.11
C VAL A 80 -4.38 9.65 0.32
N ASP A 81 -5.15 10.68 0.00
CA ASP A 81 -4.73 12.08 0.17
C ASP A 81 -4.58 12.47 1.65
N SER A 82 -5.30 11.80 2.56
CA SER A 82 -5.20 12.03 4.00
C SER A 82 -3.97 11.36 4.67
N LEU A 83 -3.30 10.45 3.97
CA LEU A 83 -2.03 9.81 4.40
C LEU A 83 -0.84 10.75 4.25
#